data_AF-A0A9E5LMC5-F1
#
_entry.id   AF-A0A9E5LMC5-F1
#
_cell.length_a   1.000
_cell.length_b   1.000
_cell.length_c   1.000
_cell.angle_alpha   90.00
_cell.angle_beta   90.00
_cell.angle_gamma   90.00
#
_symmetry.space_group_name_H-M   'P 1'
#
loop_
_entity.id
_entity.type
_entity.pdbx_description
1 polymer ?
#
loop_
_entity_poly.entity_id
_entity_poly.type
_entity_poly.pdbx_seq_one_letter_code
_entity_poly.pdbx_strand_id
1 'polypeptide(L)'
;MDGQNLLYWQERIDLAAAFRWAARLNMHEAVANHFSLSVNEDGTQFLMNPNQKHFSRIKASDMLLLDANDPDTMNKPGAPDPTAWGLHGSVHRKCPHAKCVMHVHSIHATVLASLSDSRLPPIDQNTAIFYERYVIDEGFGGLAFEDEGMRCAGMLQDPKIKVMIMGNHGVLVLGKDIADTFNRLYYFERAAETYIRALQTGQPLRELPHDIAAKTAAELDDYPDQAES
;
A
#
# COMPACT_ATOMS: atom_id res chain seq x y z
N MET A 1 -8.75 -22.22 -20.81
CA MET A 1 -8.55 -22.80 -19.47
C MET A 1 -9.45 -22.04 -18.53
N ASP A 2 -10.50 -22.71 -18.06
CA ASP A 2 -11.57 -22.12 -17.26
C ASP A 2 -11.03 -21.56 -15.95
N GLY A 3 -11.13 -20.24 -15.77
CA GLY A 3 -10.79 -19.57 -14.51
C GLY A 3 -11.72 -19.94 -13.35
N GLN A 4 -12.80 -20.69 -13.60
CA GLN A 4 -13.81 -21.07 -12.60
C GLN A 4 -13.32 -22.09 -11.53
N ASN A 5 -12.12 -22.68 -11.68
CA ASN A 5 -11.60 -23.66 -10.71
C ASN A 5 -10.51 -23.13 -9.76
N LEU A 6 -10.17 -21.84 -9.83
CA LEU A 6 -9.23 -21.23 -8.89
C LEU A 6 -9.99 -20.68 -7.68
N LEU A 7 -9.50 -20.97 -6.47
CA LEU A 7 -10.02 -20.38 -5.23
C LEU A 7 -9.90 -18.85 -5.27
N TYR A 8 -10.86 -18.15 -4.66
CA TYR A 8 -10.88 -16.68 -4.55
C TYR A 8 -10.91 -15.97 -5.91
N TRP A 9 -11.75 -16.45 -6.83
CA TRP A 9 -11.77 -15.97 -8.21
C TRP A 9 -12.15 -14.49 -8.33
N GLN A 10 -13.11 -14.02 -7.55
CA GLN A 10 -13.55 -12.62 -7.58
C GLN A 10 -12.44 -11.69 -7.06
N GLU A 11 -11.83 -12.05 -5.94
CA GLU A 11 -10.70 -11.34 -5.34
C GLU A 11 -9.51 -11.26 -6.31
N ARG A 12 -9.25 -12.33 -7.06
CA ARG A 12 -8.22 -12.35 -8.11
C ARG A 12 -8.56 -11.39 -9.26
N ILE A 13 -9.83 -11.30 -9.66
CA ILE A 13 -10.29 -10.35 -10.69
C ILE A 13 -10.06 -8.92 -10.21
N ASP A 14 -10.51 -8.60 -8.99
CA ASP A 14 -10.45 -7.25 -8.45
C ASP A 14 -9.00 -6.81 -8.22
N LEU A 15 -8.16 -7.71 -7.71
CA LEU A 15 -6.74 -7.41 -7.50
C LEU A 15 -6.02 -7.22 -8.84
N ALA A 16 -6.35 -8.04 -9.85
CA ALA A 16 -5.84 -7.83 -11.21
C ALA A 16 -6.30 -6.48 -11.79
N ALA A 17 -7.54 -6.05 -11.53
CA ALA A 17 -8.03 -4.74 -11.94
C ALA A 17 -7.24 -3.61 -11.27
N ALA A 18 -6.96 -3.71 -9.97
CA ALA A 18 -6.13 -2.75 -9.23
C ALA A 18 -4.73 -2.61 -9.82
N PHE A 19 -4.05 -3.72 -10.15
CA PHE A 19 -2.75 -3.67 -10.83
C PHE A 19 -2.84 -2.94 -12.17
N ARG A 20 -3.86 -3.24 -12.98
CA ARG A 20 -4.03 -2.62 -14.31
C ARG A 20 -4.34 -1.13 -14.19
N TRP A 21 -5.08 -0.71 -13.18
CA TRP A 21 -5.34 0.71 -12.90
C TRP A 21 -4.10 1.42 -12.37
N ALA A 22 -3.34 0.83 -11.46
CA ALA A 22 -2.05 1.37 -11.01
C ALA A 22 -1.11 1.61 -12.21
N ALA A 23 -1.08 0.66 -13.15
CA ALA A 23 -0.31 0.82 -14.38
C ALA A 23 -0.82 1.98 -15.27
N ARG A 24 -2.14 2.08 -15.48
CA ARG A 24 -2.77 3.15 -16.28
C ARG A 24 -2.55 4.54 -15.69
N LEU A 25 -2.47 4.63 -14.36
CA LEU A 25 -2.23 5.87 -13.63
C LEU A 25 -0.74 6.14 -13.40
N ASN A 26 0.15 5.33 -13.98
CA ASN A 26 1.61 5.46 -13.88
C ASN A 26 2.13 5.43 -12.43
N MET A 27 1.47 4.66 -11.55
CA MET A 27 1.88 4.42 -10.15
C MET A 27 2.75 3.15 -10.01
N HIS A 28 3.31 2.66 -11.12
CA HIS A 28 4.14 1.45 -11.14
C HIS A 28 5.60 1.81 -11.45
N GLU A 29 6.52 0.97 -11.01
CA GLU A 29 7.95 1.04 -11.28
C GLU A 29 8.37 -0.31 -11.88
N ALA A 30 8.29 -0.40 -13.21
CA ALA A 30 8.51 -1.62 -13.98
C ALA A 30 7.84 -2.88 -13.37
N VAL A 31 8.63 -3.73 -12.72
CA VAL A 31 8.19 -5.00 -12.12
C VAL A 31 8.45 -5.08 -10.60
N ALA A 32 8.82 -3.96 -9.97
CA ALA A 32 9.33 -3.92 -8.60
C ALA A 32 8.24 -3.76 -7.52
N ASN A 33 6.98 -3.54 -7.90
CA ASN A 33 5.90 -3.27 -6.97
C ASN A 33 5.03 -4.51 -6.69
N HIS A 34 4.31 -4.47 -5.57
CA HIS A 34 3.62 -5.65 -5.05
C HIS A 34 2.30 -5.27 -4.38
N PHE A 35 1.21 -5.92 -4.78
CA PHE A 35 -0.07 -5.84 -4.04
C PHE A 35 -0.43 -7.22 -3.50
N SER A 36 -1.08 -7.23 -2.35
CA SER A 36 -1.56 -8.46 -1.72
C SER A 36 -2.90 -8.29 -1.03
N LEU A 37 -3.64 -9.38 -0.91
CA LEU A 37 -4.93 -9.44 -0.21
C LEU A 37 -5.05 -10.73 0.60
N SER A 38 -5.22 -10.60 1.92
CA SER A 38 -5.60 -11.69 2.82
C SER A 38 -6.96 -12.28 2.44
N VAL A 39 -7.04 -13.61 2.43
CA VAL A 39 -8.23 -14.40 2.09
C VAL A 39 -8.75 -15.26 3.25
N ASN A 40 -8.09 -15.22 4.41
CA ASN A 40 -8.54 -15.85 5.65
C ASN A 40 -8.74 -14.83 6.78
N GLU A 41 -9.40 -15.25 7.86
CA GLU A 41 -9.67 -14.40 9.02
C GLU A 41 -8.39 -13.98 9.74
N ASP A 42 -7.43 -14.89 9.90
CA ASP A 42 -6.17 -14.65 10.61
C ASP A 42 -5.18 -13.73 9.87
N GLY A 43 -5.43 -13.39 8.60
CA GLY A 43 -4.55 -12.51 7.81
C GLY A 43 -3.43 -13.23 7.06
N THR A 44 -3.12 -14.47 7.42
CA THR A 44 -1.88 -15.13 7.02
C THR A 44 -1.93 -15.81 5.66
N GLN A 45 -3.10 -16.13 5.12
CA GLN A 45 -3.22 -16.64 3.75
C GLN A 45 -3.63 -15.51 2.83
N PHE A 46 -2.86 -15.27 1.77
CA PHE A 46 -3.08 -14.10 0.92
C PHE A 46 -2.74 -14.32 -0.55
N LEU A 47 -3.40 -13.54 -1.40
CA LEU A 47 -3.11 -13.41 -2.83
C LEU A 47 -1.99 -12.40 -3.05
N MET A 48 -1.12 -12.63 -4.04
CA MET A 48 -0.06 -11.67 -4.43
C MET A 48 0.33 -11.83 -5.92
N ASN A 49 0.84 -10.78 -6.56
CA ASN A 49 1.40 -10.89 -7.91
C ASN A 49 2.68 -11.75 -7.95
N PRO A 50 2.93 -12.47 -9.06
CA PRO A 50 4.17 -13.20 -9.24
C PRO A 50 5.35 -12.25 -9.49
N ASN A 51 6.55 -12.73 -9.19
CA ASN A 51 7.79 -12.01 -9.44
C ASN A 51 7.97 -11.67 -10.94
N GLN A 52 8.63 -10.53 -11.23
CA GLN A 52 9.05 -10.09 -12.56
C GLN A 52 7.90 -9.90 -13.57
N LYS A 53 6.67 -9.65 -13.10
CA LYS A 53 5.52 -9.41 -13.98
C LYS A 53 5.00 -7.99 -13.85
N HIS A 54 5.12 -7.26 -14.95
CA HIS A 54 4.64 -5.89 -15.05
C HIS A 54 3.13 -5.78 -14.76
N PHE A 55 2.73 -4.78 -13.97
CA PHE A 55 1.35 -4.55 -13.54
C PHE A 55 0.36 -4.52 -14.71
N SER A 56 0.75 -3.88 -15.82
CA SER A 56 -0.04 -3.83 -17.06
C SER A 56 -0.24 -5.18 -17.75
N ARG A 57 0.32 -6.29 -17.26
CA ARG A 57 0.23 -7.64 -17.84
C ARG A 57 -0.38 -8.68 -16.88
N ILE A 58 -0.68 -8.29 -15.64
CA ILE A 58 -1.24 -9.14 -14.59
C ILE A 58 -2.70 -9.55 -14.88
N LYS A 59 -3.02 -10.84 -14.81
CA LYS A 59 -4.38 -11.42 -14.92
C LYS A 59 -4.78 -12.06 -13.60
N ALA A 60 -6.08 -12.27 -13.40
CA ALA A 60 -6.60 -12.97 -12.22
C ALA A 60 -5.96 -14.35 -12.01
N SER A 61 -5.76 -15.09 -13.12
CA SER A 61 -5.12 -16.42 -13.11
C SER A 61 -3.63 -16.41 -12.74
N ASP A 62 -3.00 -15.23 -12.69
CA ASP A 62 -1.56 -15.12 -12.38
C ASP A 62 -1.28 -15.03 -10.88
N MET A 63 -2.29 -14.71 -10.06
CA MET A 63 -2.10 -14.48 -8.62
C MET A 63 -1.59 -15.76 -7.94
N LEU A 64 -0.58 -15.59 -7.09
CA LEU A 64 -0.13 -16.62 -6.16
C LEU A 64 -1.07 -16.67 -4.97
N LEU A 65 -1.32 -17.87 -4.42
CA LEU A 65 -1.92 -18.03 -3.09
C LEU A 65 -0.80 -18.47 -2.15
N LEU A 66 -0.52 -17.67 -1.13
CA LEU A 66 0.62 -17.83 -0.23
C LEU A 66 0.12 -17.98 1.21
N ASP A 67 0.93 -18.62 2.06
CA ASP A 67 0.67 -18.75 3.49
C ASP A 67 1.87 -18.22 4.29
N ALA A 68 1.68 -17.10 4.99
CA ALA A 68 2.69 -16.39 5.75
C ALA A 68 3.31 -17.24 6.88
N ASN A 69 2.61 -18.30 7.32
CA ASN A 69 3.06 -19.21 8.35
C ASN A 69 3.78 -20.45 7.79
N ASP A 70 3.77 -20.65 6.47
CA ASP A 70 4.44 -21.78 5.83
C ASP A 70 5.93 -21.46 5.60
N PRO A 71 6.84 -22.10 6.36
CA PRO A 71 8.28 -21.85 6.27
C PRO A 71 8.88 -22.26 4.93
N ASP A 72 8.18 -23.12 4.16
CA ASP A 72 8.65 -23.62 2.87
C ASP A 72 8.17 -22.78 1.68
N THR A 73 7.42 -21.69 1.91
CA THR A 73 6.87 -20.85 0.82
C THR A 73 7.93 -20.43 -0.21
N MET A 74 9.12 -20.02 0.24
CA MET A 74 10.21 -19.60 -0.64
C MET A 74 10.94 -20.74 -1.35
N ASN A 75 10.72 -21.99 -0.93
CA ASN A 75 11.33 -23.19 -1.53
C ASN A 75 10.43 -23.82 -2.61
N LYS A 76 9.21 -23.31 -2.80
CA LYS A 76 8.22 -23.89 -3.73
C LYS A 76 8.34 -23.31 -5.14
N PRO A 77 8.01 -24.09 -6.18
CA PRO A 77 7.87 -23.56 -7.54
C PRO A 77 6.87 -22.40 -7.57
N GLY A 78 7.24 -21.28 -8.19
CA GLY A 78 6.39 -20.09 -8.23
C GLY A 78 6.42 -19.24 -6.95
N ALA A 79 7.47 -19.37 -6.13
CA ALA A 79 7.72 -18.50 -4.99
C ALA A 79 7.62 -17.00 -5.37
N PRO A 80 7.13 -16.15 -4.44
CA PRO A 80 7.06 -14.71 -4.66
C PRO A 80 8.45 -14.08 -4.74
N ASP A 81 8.50 -12.80 -5.08
CA ASP A 81 9.72 -12.03 -4.93
C ASP A 81 10.19 -12.02 -3.45
N PRO A 82 11.47 -12.27 -3.13
CA PRO A 82 11.94 -12.33 -1.75
C PRO A 82 11.70 -11.04 -0.97
N THR A 83 11.77 -9.88 -1.63
CA THR A 83 11.56 -8.59 -0.97
C THR A 83 10.08 -8.33 -0.70
N ALA A 84 9.22 -8.70 -1.65
CA ALA A 84 7.77 -8.71 -1.46
C ALA A 84 7.37 -9.62 -0.30
N TRP A 85 7.97 -10.81 -0.22
CA TRP A 85 7.70 -11.78 0.84
C TRP A 85 8.11 -11.27 2.21
N GLY A 86 9.31 -10.69 2.32
CA GLY A 86 9.82 -10.10 3.56
C GLY A 86 8.87 -9.05 4.12
N LEU A 87 8.42 -8.11 3.29
CA LEU A 87 7.55 -7.02 3.70
C LEU A 87 6.09 -7.47 3.91
N HIS A 88 5.42 -7.98 2.88
CA HIS A 88 3.99 -8.32 2.96
C HIS A 88 3.73 -9.52 3.86
N GLY A 89 4.61 -10.53 3.86
CA GLY A 89 4.49 -11.67 4.76
C GLY A 89 4.57 -11.24 6.23
N SER A 90 5.46 -10.31 6.56
CA SER A 90 5.57 -9.78 7.93
C SER A 90 4.36 -8.96 8.34
N VAL A 91 3.84 -8.11 7.45
CA VAL A 91 2.59 -7.36 7.70
C VAL A 91 1.42 -8.31 7.89
N HIS A 92 1.20 -9.27 7.00
CA HIS A 92 0.10 -10.25 7.12
C HIS A 92 0.21 -11.13 8.37
N ARG A 93 1.42 -11.48 8.82
CA ARG A 93 1.63 -12.22 10.09
C ARG A 93 1.31 -11.41 11.35
N LYS A 94 1.46 -10.09 11.31
CA LYS A 94 1.51 -9.25 12.52
C LYS A 94 0.40 -8.22 12.60
N CYS A 95 -0.24 -7.90 11.49
CA CYS A 95 -1.24 -6.85 11.35
C CYS A 95 -2.51 -7.43 10.68
N PRO A 96 -3.30 -8.30 11.36
CA PRO A 96 -4.46 -8.97 10.75
C PRO A 96 -5.56 -8.01 10.28
N HIS A 97 -5.55 -6.75 10.76
CA HIS A 97 -6.44 -5.68 10.29
C HIS A 97 -6.06 -5.16 8.90
N ALA A 98 -4.82 -5.37 8.44
CA ALA A 98 -4.31 -4.96 7.13
C ALA A 98 -4.66 -6.00 6.05
N LYS A 99 -5.95 -6.13 5.75
CA LYS A 99 -6.44 -7.16 4.82
C LYS A 99 -5.88 -7.01 3.41
N CYS A 100 -5.78 -5.78 2.90
CA CYS A 100 -5.12 -5.50 1.65
C CYS A 100 -3.92 -4.57 1.89
N VAL A 101 -2.82 -4.88 1.20
CA VAL A 101 -1.54 -4.16 1.31
C VAL A 101 -1.04 -3.87 -0.09
N MET A 102 -0.80 -2.60 -0.39
CA MET A 102 -0.31 -2.13 -1.68
C MET A 102 0.99 -1.35 -1.51
N HIS A 103 2.08 -1.91 -2.04
CA HIS A 103 3.37 -1.25 -2.09
C HIS A 103 3.66 -0.71 -3.49
N VAL A 104 4.01 0.57 -3.60
CA VAL A 104 4.45 1.19 -4.85
C VAL A 104 5.61 2.16 -4.66
N HIS A 105 6.32 2.40 -5.76
CA HIS A 105 7.29 3.50 -5.91
C HIS A 105 6.69 4.57 -6.82
N SER A 106 5.47 5.03 -6.52
CA SER A 106 4.83 6.10 -7.30
C SER A 106 5.60 7.42 -7.13
N ILE A 107 5.67 8.21 -8.20
CA ILE A 107 6.65 9.31 -8.32
C ILE A 107 6.55 10.30 -7.16
N HIS A 108 5.37 10.86 -6.88
CA HIS A 108 5.27 11.96 -5.91
C HIS A 108 5.39 11.46 -4.47
N ALA A 109 4.81 10.30 -4.18
CA ALA A 109 4.96 9.67 -2.88
C ALA A 109 6.41 9.27 -2.59
N THR A 110 7.15 8.79 -3.60
CA THR A 110 8.59 8.47 -3.49
C THR A 110 9.45 9.73 -3.34
N VAL A 111 9.08 10.82 -4.02
CA VAL A 111 9.73 12.13 -3.81
C VAL A 111 9.54 12.59 -2.37
N LEU A 112 8.31 12.54 -1.84
CA LEU A 112 8.02 12.86 -0.44
C LEU A 112 8.87 12.01 0.51
N ALA A 113 8.91 10.69 0.29
CA ALA A 113 9.70 9.75 1.09
C ALA A 113 11.22 9.99 0.98
N SER A 114 11.68 10.74 -0.02
CA SER A 114 13.10 11.06 -0.20
C SER A 114 13.51 12.37 0.47
N LEU A 115 12.55 13.14 1.02
CA LEU A 115 12.84 14.39 1.73
C LEU A 115 13.39 14.11 3.13
N SER A 116 14.27 15.00 3.62
CA SER A 116 14.76 14.94 5.01
C SER A 116 13.64 15.07 6.04
N ASP A 117 12.55 15.73 5.68
CA ASP A 117 11.28 15.72 6.41
C ASP A 117 10.22 15.11 5.48
N SER A 118 9.93 13.83 5.69
CA SER A 118 8.96 13.07 4.90
C SER A 118 7.51 13.23 5.40
N ARG A 119 7.22 14.23 6.26
CA ARG A 119 5.86 14.51 6.71
C ARG A 119 5.00 15.06 5.57
N LEU A 120 3.73 14.63 5.56
CA LEU A 120 2.69 15.19 4.71
C LEU A 120 1.82 16.16 5.55
N PRO A 121 2.05 17.47 5.49
CA PRO A 121 1.26 18.45 6.23
C PRO A 121 -0.13 18.63 5.59
N PRO A 122 -1.17 18.94 6.40
CA PRO A 122 -2.55 19.06 5.92
C PRO A 122 -2.77 20.44 5.28
N ILE A 123 -2.38 20.63 4.02
CA ILE A 123 -2.50 21.91 3.28
C ILE A 123 -3.77 22.01 2.43
N ASP A 124 -4.44 20.89 2.18
CA ASP A 124 -5.71 20.75 1.47
C ASP A 124 -6.46 19.50 1.94
N GLN A 125 -7.69 19.28 1.45
CA GLN A 125 -8.53 18.14 1.84
C GLN A 125 -7.87 16.77 1.62
N ASN A 126 -7.20 16.54 0.48
CA ASN A 126 -6.52 15.27 0.18
C ASN A 126 -5.34 15.01 1.12
N THR A 127 -4.61 16.04 1.52
CA THR A 127 -3.55 15.88 2.55
C THR A 127 -4.15 15.68 3.94
N ALA A 128 -5.26 16.35 4.24
CA ALA A 128 -5.92 16.30 5.55
C ALA A 128 -6.50 14.92 5.88
N ILE A 129 -7.01 14.18 4.88
CA ILE A 129 -7.54 12.83 5.13
C ILE A 129 -6.48 11.83 5.64
N PHE A 130 -5.18 12.13 5.47
CA PHE A 130 -4.09 11.30 5.99
C PHE A 130 -3.53 11.82 7.32
N TYR A 131 -4.02 12.96 7.82
CA TYR A 131 -3.53 13.56 9.05
C TYR A 131 -3.67 12.59 10.23
N GLU A 132 -2.56 12.28 10.91
CA GLU A 132 -2.48 11.29 11.98
C GLU A 132 -2.95 9.87 11.57
N ARG A 133 -2.83 9.52 10.27
CA ARG A 133 -3.13 8.20 9.71
C ARG A 133 -1.94 7.58 8.96
N TYR A 134 -0.76 8.15 9.11
CA TYR A 134 0.47 7.59 8.55
C TYR A 134 1.60 7.53 9.56
N VAL A 135 2.56 6.66 9.27
CA VAL A 135 3.87 6.60 9.93
C VAL A 135 4.97 6.83 8.88
N ILE A 136 6.12 7.29 9.33
CA ILE A 136 7.32 7.44 8.50
C ILE A 136 8.34 6.43 9.00
N ASP A 137 8.78 5.57 8.10
CA ASP A 137 9.90 4.68 8.33
C ASP A 137 11.19 5.32 7.78
N GLU A 138 12.13 5.64 8.66
CA GLU A 138 13.44 6.20 8.30
C GLU A 138 14.56 5.14 8.22
N GLY A 139 14.23 3.87 8.49
CA GLY A 139 15.20 2.78 8.64
C GLY A 139 15.54 2.07 7.35
N PHE A 140 15.72 2.80 6.24
CA PHE A 140 16.06 2.20 4.94
C PHE A 140 17.44 1.51 4.99
N GLY A 141 17.45 0.19 4.83
CA GLY A 141 18.66 -0.64 4.93
C GLY A 141 19.15 -1.21 3.60
N GLY A 142 18.47 -0.91 2.49
CA GLY A 142 18.69 -1.55 1.19
C GLY A 142 17.48 -2.39 0.75
N LEU A 143 17.72 -3.58 0.18
CA LEU A 143 16.61 -4.46 -0.21
C LEU A 143 15.84 -4.94 1.02
N ALA A 144 14.50 -4.81 0.96
CA ALA A 144 13.63 -5.17 2.07
C ALA A 144 13.61 -6.67 2.31
N PHE A 145 14.24 -7.13 3.38
CA PHE A 145 14.17 -8.52 3.85
C PHE A 145 13.35 -8.61 5.15
N GLU A 146 13.45 -9.74 5.85
CA GLU A 146 12.63 -10.03 7.03
C GLU A 146 12.78 -8.98 8.16
N ASP A 147 13.98 -8.44 8.38
CA ASP A 147 14.22 -7.42 9.41
C ASP A 147 13.47 -6.10 9.13
N GLU A 148 13.49 -5.63 7.86
CA GLU A 148 12.71 -4.46 7.44
C GLU A 148 11.22 -4.74 7.56
N GLY A 149 10.76 -5.89 7.06
CA GLY A 149 9.36 -6.29 7.16
C GLY A 149 8.84 -6.35 8.60
N MET A 150 9.63 -6.88 9.53
CA MET A 150 9.28 -6.96 10.95
C MET A 150 9.22 -5.59 11.63
N ARG A 151 10.18 -4.69 11.30
CA ARG A 151 10.16 -3.31 11.78
C ARG A 151 8.94 -2.56 11.24
N CYS A 152 8.68 -2.64 9.94
CA CYS A 152 7.52 -2.03 9.30
C CYS A 152 6.22 -2.54 9.95
N ALA A 153 6.06 -3.85 10.12
CA ALA A 153 4.89 -4.42 10.77
C ALA A 153 4.72 -3.96 12.23
N GLY A 154 5.81 -3.72 12.96
CA GLY A 154 5.76 -3.13 14.31
C GLY A 154 5.21 -1.71 14.34
N MET A 155 5.48 -0.91 13.30
CA MET A 155 4.99 0.47 13.17
C MET A 155 3.53 0.53 12.67
N LEU A 156 3.02 -0.58 12.12
CA LEU A 156 1.66 -0.71 11.56
C LEU A 156 0.71 -1.45 12.51
N GLN A 157 1.01 -1.53 13.80
CA GLN A 157 0.17 -2.24 14.77
C GLN A 157 -1.13 -1.50 15.10
N ASP A 158 -1.12 -0.17 15.09
CA ASP A 158 -2.32 0.64 15.31
C ASP A 158 -3.20 0.63 14.05
N PRO A 159 -4.44 0.09 14.10
CA PRO A 159 -5.34 0.05 12.95
C PRO A 159 -5.74 1.43 12.41
N LYS A 160 -5.49 2.52 13.15
CA LYS A 160 -5.64 3.89 12.63
C LYS A 160 -4.61 4.23 11.56
N ILE A 161 -3.42 3.62 11.60
CA ILE A 161 -2.39 3.86 10.59
C ILE A 161 -2.78 3.14 9.31
N LYS A 162 -2.89 3.91 8.22
CA LYS A 162 -3.31 3.43 6.90
C LYS A 162 -2.22 3.50 5.85
N VAL A 163 -1.20 4.32 6.08
CA VAL A 163 -0.09 4.52 5.14
C VAL A 163 1.22 4.50 5.90
N MET A 164 2.23 3.87 5.32
CA MET A 164 3.62 4.04 5.71
C MET A 164 4.37 4.68 4.57
N ILE A 165 5.00 5.81 4.88
CA ILE A 165 5.98 6.46 4.02
C ILE A 165 7.30 5.77 4.32
N MET A 166 7.85 5.07 3.33
CA MET A 166 9.10 4.32 3.47
C MET A 166 10.25 5.19 2.94
N GLY A 167 11.01 5.78 3.86
CA GLY A 167 12.10 6.71 3.58
C GLY A 167 13.05 6.18 2.51
N ASN A 168 13.38 7.02 1.52
CA ASN A 168 14.22 6.67 0.37
C ASN A 168 13.74 5.49 -0.49
N HIS A 169 12.49 5.02 -0.31
CA HIS A 169 11.99 3.80 -0.94
C HIS A 169 10.67 4.02 -1.69
N GLY A 170 9.61 4.45 -1.00
CA GLY A 170 8.28 4.57 -1.59
C GLY A 170 7.18 4.57 -0.54
N VAL A 171 6.05 3.93 -0.82
CA VAL A 171 4.94 3.84 0.14
C VAL A 171 4.35 2.45 0.26
N LEU A 172 3.75 2.20 1.42
CA LEU A 172 2.95 1.02 1.72
C LEU A 172 1.58 1.47 2.22
N VAL A 173 0.53 1.07 1.52
CA VAL A 173 -0.86 1.46 1.84
C VAL A 173 -1.62 0.23 2.31
N LEU A 174 -2.32 0.38 3.43
CA LEU A 174 -3.15 -0.67 4.05
C LEU A 174 -4.62 -0.35 3.85
N GLY A 175 -5.47 -1.37 3.79
CA GLY A 175 -6.92 -1.21 3.82
C GLY A 175 -7.68 -2.50 4.07
N LYS A 176 -9.00 -2.37 4.19
CA LYS A 176 -9.90 -3.50 4.54
C LYS A 176 -10.24 -4.39 3.34
N ASP A 177 -10.16 -3.84 2.15
CA ASP A 177 -10.41 -4.52 0.87
C ASP A 177 -9.61 -3.83 -0.26
N ILE A 178 -9.72 -4.36 -1.48
CA ILE A 178 -8.97 -3.87 -2.64
C ILE A 178 -9.39 -2.45 -3.02
N ALA A 179 -10.68 -2.14 -3.00
CA ALA A 179 -11.21 -0.84 -3.44
C ALA A 179 -10.81 0.27 -2.46
N ASP A 180 -10.99 0.05 -1.16
CA ASP A 180 -10.54 0.94 -0.09
C ASP A 180 -9.03 1.24 -0.21
N THR A 181 -8.22 0.18 -0.36
CA THR A 181 -6.76 0.32 -0.42
C THR A 181 -6.32 1.04 -1.69
N PHE A 182 -6.92 0.72 -2.84
CA PHE A 182 -6.59 1.38 -4.10
C PHE A 182 -7.01 2.85 -4.11
N ASN A 183 -8.20 3.16 -3.60
CA ASN A 183 -8.68 4.53 -3.46
C ASN A 183 -7.73 5.35 -2.58
N ARG A 184 -7.31 4.77 -1.45
CA ARG A 184 -6.34 5.39 -0.54
C ARG A 184 -4.98 5.60 -1.22
N LEU A 185 -4.50 4.62 -1.98
CA LEU A 185 -3.27 4.76 -2.76
C LEU A 185 -3.36 5.91 -3.77
N TYR A 186 -4.46 5.98 -4.52
CA TYR A 186 -4.71 7.05 -5.49
C TYR A 186 -4.70 8.43 -4.84
N TYR A 187 -5.41 8.60 -3.72
CA TYR A 187 -5.46 9.88 -3.02
C TYR A 187 -4.14 10.23 -2.33
N PHE A 188 -3.37 9.25 -1.86
CA PHE A 188 -2.06 9.52 -1.27
C PHE A 188 -1.08 10.06 -2.32
N GLU A 189 -1.03 9.46 -3.51
CA GLU A 189 -0.20 9.97 -4.62
C GLU A 189 -0.62 11.39 -5.04
N ARG A 190 -1.94 11.67 -5.07
CA ARG A 190 -2.47 13.02 -5.33
C ARG A 190 -2.09 14.01 -4.23
N ALA A 191 -2.18 13.61 -2.96
CA ALA A 191 -1.83 14.45 -1.82
C ALA A 191 -0.34 14.80 -1.83
N ALA A 192 0.52 13.80 -2.08
CA ALA A 192 1.96 14.00 -2.24
C ALA A 192 2.26 14.93 -3.43
N GLU A 193 1.59 14.76 -4.58
CA GLU A 193 1.76 15.67 -5.72
C GLU A 193 1.40 17.11 -5.36
N THR A 194 0.24 17.34 -4.74
CA THR A 194 -0.20 18.69 -4.38
C THR A 194 0.81 19.34 -3.43
N TYR A 195 1.26 18.61 -2.40
CA TYR A 195 2.24 19.10 -1.45
C TYR A 195 3.57 19.46 -2.13
N ILE A 196 4.14 18.56 -2.94
CA ILE A 196 5.41 18.80 -3.63
C ILE A 196 5.29 19.99 -4.60
N ARG A 197 4.19 20.11 -5.35
CA ARG A 197 3.94 21.26 -6.23
C ARG A 197 3.76 22.56 -5.45
N ALA A 198 3.15 22.53 -4.28
CA ALA A 198 3.03 23.70 -3.41
C ALA A 198 4.42 24.17 -2.92
N LEU A 199 5.30 23.25 -2.52
CA LEU A 199 6.69 23.56 -2.15
C LEU A 199 7.45 24.24 -3.29
N GLN A 200 7.25 23.80 -4.53
CA GLN A 200 7.92 24.37 -5.72
C GLN A 200 7.58 25.85 -5.98
N THR A 201 6.47 26.35 -5.42
CA THR A 201 6.11 27.77 -5.55
C THR A 201 7.00 28.69 -4.71
N GLY A 202 7.71 28.15 -3.71
CA GLY A 202 8.50 28.90 -2.74
C GLY A 202 7.67 29.80 -1.80
N GLN A 203 6.34 29.73 -1.85
CA GLN A 203 5.46 30.48 -0.96
C GLN A 203 5.26 29.74 0.37
N PRO A 204 4.97 30.45 1.46
CA PRO A 204 4.57 29.81 2.72
C PRO A 204 3.31 28.96 2.52
N LEU A 205 3.30 27.77 3.11
CA LEU A 205 2.15 26.87 3.10
C LEU A 205 1.07 27.37 4.06
N ARG A 206 -0.19 27.16 3.69
CA ARG A 206 -1.34 27.38 4.57
C ARG A 206 -1.77 26.04 5.16
N GLU A 207 -1.08 25.62 6.22
CA GLU A 207 -1.45 24.41 6.95
C GLU A 207 -2.78 24.60 7.68
N LEU A 208 -3.64 23.58 7.61
CA LEU A 208 -4.90 23.54 8.35
C LEU A 208 -4.61 23.46 9.86
N PRO A 209 -5.41 24.14 10.69
CA PRO A 209 -5.39 23.94 12.14
C PRO A 209 -5.65 22.47 12.51
N HIS A 210 -5.04 22.02 13.62
CA HIS A 210 -5.11 20.63 14.08
C HIS A 210 -6.56 20.11 14.20
N ASP A 211 -7.46 20.88 14.78
CA ASP A 211 -8.87 20.51 14.98
C ASP A 211 -9.60 20.29 13.65
N ILE A 212 -9.31 21.10 12.63
CA ILE A 212 -9.88 20.95 11.29
C ILE A 212 -9.28 19.74 10.57
N ALA A 213 -7.95 19.56 10.62
CA ALA A 213 -7.29 18.43 9.97
C ALA A 213 -7.71 17.09 10.60
N ALA A 214 -7.75 16.99 11.92
CA ALA A 214 -8.20 15.80 12.65
C ALA A 214 -9.68 15.50 12.39
N LYS A 215 -10.54 16.52 12.33
CA LYS A 215 -11.95 16.38 11.97
C LYS A 215 -12.09 15.83 10.55
N THR A 216 -11.40 16.40 9.56
CA THR A 216 -11.48 15.94 8.17
C THR A 216 -11.01 14.50 8.00
N ALA A 217 -9.95 14.08 8.70
CA ALA A 217 -9.51 12.69 8.70
C ALA A 217 -10.57 11.75 9.29
N ALA A 218 -11.18 12.13 10.43
CA ALA A 218 -12.22 11.33 11.08
C ALA A 218 -13.51 11.24 10.25
N GLU A 219 -13.93 12.34 9.61
CA GLU A 219 -15.11 12.34 8.74
C GLU A 219 -14.98 11.35 7.57
N LEU A 220 -13.76 11.09 7.09
CA LEU A 220 -13.51 10.07 6.06
C LEU A 220 -13.62 8.64 6.63
N ASP A 221 -13.10 8.41 7.83
CA ASP A 221 -13.18 7.10 8.51
C ASP A 221 -14.65 6.67 8.71
N ASP A 222 -15.54 7.63 8.98
CA ASP A 222 -16.96 7.42 9.25
C ASP A 222 -17.88 7.59 8.02
N TYR A 223 -17.33 7.94 6.85
CA TYR A 223 -18.15 8.23 5.66
C TYR A 223 -18.72 6.95 5.03
N PRO A 224 -20.05 6.80 4.91
CA PRO A 224 -20.63 5.63 4.25
C PRO A 224 -20.31 5.63 2.74
N ASP A 225 -20.01 4.44 2.21
CA ASP A 225 -20.06 4.09 0.78
C ASP A 225 -19.11 4.81 -0.20
N GLN A 226 -17.88 5.17 0.19
CA GLN A 226 -16.89 5.66 -0.79
C GLN A 226 -16.33 4.57 -1.74
N ALA A 227 -16.39 3.30 -1.36
CA ALA A 227 -15.77 2.19 -2.10
C ALA A 227 -16.78 1.37 -2.94
N GLU A 228 -18.08 1.69 -2.89
CA GLU A 228 -19.14 0.97 -3.62
C GLU A 228 -19.56 1.64 -4.95
N SER A 229 -18.92 2.75 -5.34
CA SER A 229 -19.22 3.52 -6.57
C SER A 229 -18.31 3.23 -7.75
#